data_AF-A0A6L9QBI9-F1
#
_entry.id   AF-A0A6L9QBI9-F1
#
_cell.length_a   1.000
_cell.length_b   1.000
_cell.length_c   1.000
_cell.angle_alpha   90.00
_cell.angle_beta   90.00
_cell.angle_gamma   90.00
#
_symmetry.space_group_name_H-M   'P 1'
#
loop_
_entity.id
_entity.type
_entity.pdbx_description
1 polymer ?
#
loop_
_entity_poly.entity_id
_entity_poly.type
_entity_poly.pdbx_seq_one_letter_code
_entity_poly.pdbx_strand_id
1 'polypeptide(L)'
;MDPELAEHPDRLRWNAKYGDAPALSPVHPLVERALALPMPDGGVLDLASGPSGSALLAAAAGRRVTAVDISETALGRLGAEARRRGLESLITPVQVDLGQWRPETPG
;
A
#
# COMPACT_ATOMS: atom_id res chain seq x y z
N MET A 1 -4.66 -1.60 -17.24
CA MET A 1 -4.67 -2.87 -16.50
C MET A 1 -3.77 -3.82 -17.26
N ASP A 2 -2.80 -4.43 -16.58
CA ASP A 2 -1.99 -5.48 -17.18
C ASP A 2 -2.90 -6.69 -17.52
N PRO A 3 -2.95 -7.17 -18.77
CA PRO A 3 -3.75 -8.32 -19.15
C PRO A 3 -3.45 -9.57 -18.32
N GLU A 4 -2.21 -9.75 -17.87
CA GLU A 4 -1.79 -10.92 -17.07
C GLU A 4 -2.40 -10.89 -15.66
N LEU A 5 -2.65 -9.69 -15.13
CA LEU A 5 -3.31 -9.54 -13.83
C LEU A 5 -4.82 -9.73 -13.91
N ALA A 6 -5.44 -9.48 -15.07
CA ALA A 6 -6.89 -9.47 -15.24
C ALA A 6 -7.57 -10.76 -14.73
N GLU A 7 -6.98 -11.92 -14.98
CA GLU A 7 -7.54 -13.21 -14.55
C GLU A 7 -6.75 -13.85 -13.40
N HIS A 8 -5.79 -13.14 -12.82
CA HIS A 8 -4.93 -13.69 -11.78
C HIS A 8 -5.75 -14.11 -10.55
N PRO A 9 -5.65 -15.37 -10.09
CA PRO A 9 -6.53 -15.91 -9.05
C PRO A 9 -6.41 -15.17 -7.73
N ASP A 10 -5.20 -14.76 -7.33
CA ASP A 10 -5.02 -13.94 -6.12
C ASP A 10 -5.62 -12.54 -6.26
N ARG A 11 -5.57 -11.92 -7.45
CA ARG A 11 -6.20 -10.61 -7.67
C ARG A 11 -7.70 -10.72 -7.42
N LEU A 12 -8.35 -11.69 -8.03
CA LEU A 12 -9.78 -11.94 -7.89
C LEU A 12 -10.15 -12.23 -6.42
N ARG A 13 -9.39 -13.12 -5.77
CA ARG A 13 -9.60 -13.50 -4.36
C ARG A 13 -9.49 -12.32 -3.41
N TRP A 14 -8.44 -11.51 -3.53
CA TRP A 14 -8.22 -10.37 -2.65
C TRP A 14 -9.15 -9.20 -2.97
N ASN A 15 -9.50 -8.98 -4.23
CA ASN A 15 -10.54 -8.00 -4.58
C ASN A 15 -11.90 -8.35 -4.00
N ALA A 16 -12.30 -9.63 -4.05
CA ALA A 16 -13.53 -10.08 -3.41
C ALA A 16 -13.47 -9.82 -1.89
N LYS A 17 -12.38 -10.23 -1.23
CA LYS A 17 -12.19 -9.99 0.21
C LYS A 17 -12.29 -8.50 0.56
N TYR A 18 -11.65 -7.62 -0.21
CA TYR A 18 -11.66 -6.18 0.05
C TYR A 18 -12.91 -5.48 -0.50
N GLY A 19 -13.72 -6.11 -1.35
CA GLY A 19 -15.01 -5.56 -1.77
C GLY A 19 -15.97 -5.43 -0.58
N ASP A 20 -16.00 -6.46 0.27
CA ASP A 20 -16.92 -6.58 1.40
C ASP A 20 -16.33 -6.17 2.76
N ALA A 21 -15.01 -5.93 2.82
CA ALA A 21 -14.30 -5.62 4.06
C ALA A 21 -14.69 -4.26 4.68
N PRO A 22 -14.47 -4.07 6.00
CA PRO A 22 -14.49 -2.75 6.66
C PRO A 22 -13.49 -1.78 6.00
N ALA A 23 -13.37 -0.56 6.54
CA ALA A 23 -12.48 0.49 6.02
C ALA A 23 -10.97 0.09 6.00
N LEU A 24 -10.08 0.88 6.59
CA LEU A 24 -8.64 0.63 6.49
C LEU A 24 -8.19 -0.54 7.37
N SER A 25 -7.12 -1.21 6.96
CA SER A 25 -6.35 -2.07 7.86
C SER A 25 -5.79 -1.22 9.00
N PRO A 26 -5.96 -1.62 10.27
CA PRO A 26 -5.45 -0.85 11.40
C PRO A 26 -3.92 -0.77 11.37
N VAL A 27 -3.37 0.30 11.94
CA VAL A 27 -1.93 0.43 12.14
C VAL A 27 -1.47 -0.63 13.13
N HIS A 28 -0.42 -1.37 12.78
CA HIS A 28 0.19 -2.32 13.70
C HIS A 28 1.08 -1.58 14.72
N PRO A 29 1.04 -1.91 16.03
CA PRO A 29 1.85 -1.22 17.06
C PRO A 29 3.38 -1.27 16.86
N LEU A 30 3.86 -2.18 16.00
CA LEU A 30 5.28 -2.19 15.61
C LEU A 30 5.62 -1.08 14.62
N VAL A 31 4.70 -0.69 13.74
CA VAL A 31 4.90 0.41 12.79
C VAL A 31 4.96 1.74 13.54
N GLU A 32 4.06 1.95 14.51
CA GLU A 32 4.09 3.14 15.37
C GLU A 32 5.44 3.29 16.07
N ARG A 33 5.95 2.19 16.66
CA ARG A 33 7.26 2.16 17.31
C ARG A 33 8.41 2.38 16.34
N ALA A 34 8.38 1.77 15.16
CA ALA A 34 9.42 1.93 14.14
C ALA A 34 9.50 3.38 13.64
N LEU A 35 8.35 4.02 13.38
CA LEU A 35 8.29 5.41 12.92
C LEU A 35 8.71 6.44 13.99
N ALA A 36 8.72 6.05 15.27
CA ALA A 36 9.22 6.88 16.36
C ALA A 36 10.74 6.81 16.53
N LEU A 37 11.43 5.88 15.85
CA LEU A 37 12.88 5.75 15.89
C LEU A 37 13.53 6.51 14.72
N PRO A 38 14.82 6.86 14.82
CA PRO A 38 15.59 7.31 13.67
C PRO A 38 15.54 6.25 12.57
N MET A 39 14.91 6.60 11.46
CA MET A 39 14.78 5.74 10.29
C MET A 39 15.84 6.13 9.26
N PRO A 40 16.31 5.17 8.44
CA PRO A 40 17.19 5.50 7.33
C PRO A 40 16.51 6.47 6.35
N ASP A 41 17.34 7.23 5.64
CA ASP A 41 16.90 8.10 4.56
C ASP A 41 16.15 7.31 3.48
N GLY A 42 15.26 8.00 2.76
CA GLY A 42 14.50 7.43 1.65
C GLY A 42 13.02 7.15 1.95
N GLY A 43 12.38 6.36 1.08
CA GLY A 43 10.96 6.03 1.17
C GLY A 43 10.66 4.80 2.03
N VAL A 44 9.37 4.50 2.17
CA VAL A 44 8.84 3.26 2.76
C VAL A 44 8.24 2.41 1.65
N LEU A 45 8.56 1.13 1.63
CA LEU A 45 7.93 0.15 0.74
C LEU A 45 6.99 -0.73 1.57
N ASP A 46 5.70 -0.68 1.26
CA ASP A 46 4.66 -1.49 1.93
C ASP A 46 4.18 -2.58 0.96
N LEU A 47 4.53 -3.84 1.26
CA LEU A 47 4.30 -4.99 0.39
C LEU A 47 3.06 -5.76 0.81
N ALA A 48 2.21 -6.14 -0.15
CA ALA A 48 0.89 -6.70 0.11
C ALA A 48 0.09 -5.80 1.07
N SER A 49 0.15 -4.49 0.78
CA SER A 49 -0.24 -3.42 1.68
C SER A 49 -1.72 -3.46 2.08
N GLY A 50 -2.59 -3.98 1.22
CA GLY A 50 -4.02 -3.82 1.38
C GLY A 50 -4.44 -2.34 1.49
N PRO A 51 -5.58 -2.02 2.15
CA PRO A 51 -5.95 -0.66 2.50
C PRO A 51 -5.18 -0.17 3.75
N SER A 52 -3.85 -0.08 3.65
CA SER A 52 -2.91 0.06 4.77
C SER A 52 -3.06 1.37 5.59
N GLY A 53 -3.47 1.24 6.85
CA GLY A 53 -3.33 2.34 7.83
C GLY A 53 -1.87 2.68 8.13
N SER A 54 -0.98 1.69 8.05
CA SER A 54 0.46 1.86 8.26
C SER A 54 1.10 2.75 7.19
N ALA A 55 0.72 2.57 5.91
CA ALA A 55 1.14 3.44 4.82
C ALA A 55 0.69 4.89 5.05
N LEU A 56 -0.55 5.08 5.49
CA LEU A 56 -1.08 6.41 5.82
C LEU A 56 -0.35 7.04 7.01
N LEU A 57 0.01 6.26 8.03
CA LEU A 57 0.77 6.76 9.18
C LEU A 57 2.19 7.19 8.75
N ALA A 58 2.86 6.38 7.94
CA ALA A 58 4.18 6.74 7.40
C ALA A 58 4.12 8.00 6.53
N ALA A 59 3.10 8.12 5.67
CA ALA A 59 2.87 9.31 4.86
C ALA A 59 2.58 10.55 5.72
N ALA A 60 1.76 10.42 6.77
CA ALA A 60 1.51 11.52 7.71
C ALA A 60 2.78 11.96 8.46
N ALA A 61 3.76 11.07 8.61
CA ALA A 61 5.10 11.38 9.13
C ALA A 61 6.05 11.97 8.06
N GLY A 62 5.54 12.34 6.88
CA GLY A 62 6.30 12.96 5.80
C GLY A 62 7.09 11.98 4.92
N ARG A 63 6.89 10.66 5.08
CA ARG A 63 7.59 9.66 4.26
C ARG A 63 6.87 9.44 2.93
N ARG A 64 7.63 9.33 1.84
CA ARG A 64 7.11 8.81 0.57
C ARG A 64 6.91 7.31 0.71
N VAL A 65 5.73 6.82 0.41
CA VAL A 65 5.35 5.42 0.52
C VAL A 65 5.05 4.86 -0.86
N THR A 66 5.68 3.76 -1.22
CA THR A 66 5.25 2.93 -2.34
C THR A 66 4.42 1.78 -1.76
N ALA A 67 3.13 1.79 -2.03
CA ALA A 67 2.19 0.76 -1.55
C ALA A 67 1.93 -0.23 -2.69
N VAL A 68 2.40 -1.46 -2.50
CA VAL A 68 2.33 -2.51 -3.51
C VAL A 68 1.29 -3.54 -3.09
N ASP A 69 0.36 -3.84 -3.99
CA ASP A 69 -0.61 -4.90 -3.77
C ASP A 69 -1.11 -5.46 -5.11
N ILE A 70 -1.56 -6.70 -5.10
CA ILE A 70 -2.20 -7.27 -6.29
C ILE A 70 -3.63 -6.76 -6.46
N SER A 71 -4.28 -6.39 -5.35
CA SER A 71 -5.68 -5.96 -5.30
C SER A 71 -5.84 -4.48 -5.64
N GLU A 72 -6.41 -4.16 -6.81
CA GLU A 72 -6.76 -2.78 -7.13
C GLU A 72 -7.87 -2.24 -6.21
N THR A 73 -8.75 -3.10 -5.70
CA THR A 73 -9.79 -2.70 -4.73
C THR A 73 -9.14 -2.16 -3.46
N ALA A 74 -8.11 -2.84 -2.96
CA ALA A 74 -7.38 -2.40 -1.77
C ALA A 74 -6.61 -1.09 -2.00
N LEU A 75 -5.86 -1.01 -3.11
CA LEU A 75 -5.12 0.20 -3.48
C LEU A 75 -6.05 1.39 -3.72
N GLY A 76 -7.22 1.16 -4.33
CA GLY A 76 -8.24 2.18 -4.55
C GLY A 76 -8.79 2.74 -3.23
N ARG A 77 -9.03 1.87 -2.24
CA ARG A 77 -9.44 2.26 -0.88
C ARG A 77 -8.35 3.07 -0.16
N LEU A 78 -7.10 2.60 -0.21
CA LEU A 78 -5.95 3.33 0.34
C LEU A 78 -5.83 4.72 -0.30
N GLY A 79 -5.88 4.79 -1.64
CA GLY A 79 -5.76 6.04 -2.38
C GLY A 79 -6.92 7.01 -2.12
N ALA A 80 -8.15 6.51 -1.97
CA ALA A 80 -9.30 7.33 -1.60
C ALA A 80 -9.13 7.96 -0.22
N GLU A 81 -8.65 7.18 0.75
CA GLU A 81 -8.36 7.70 2.08
C GLU A 81 -7.17 8.67 2.09
N ALA A 82 -6.11 8.38 1.34
CA ALA A 82 -4.96 9.26 1.20
C ALA A 82 -5.41 10.64 0.71
N ARG A 83 -6.23 10.69 -0.35
CA ARG A 83 -6.84 11.94 -0.84
C ARG A 83 -7.67 12.64 0.22
N ARG A 84 -8.50 11.89 0.96
CA ARG A 84 -9.33 12.47 2.03
C ARG A 84 -8.48 13.14 3.12
N ARG A 85 -7.26 12.65 3.36
CA ARG A 85 -6.31 13.18 4.34
C ARG A 85 -5.29 14.17 3.75
N GLY A 86 -5.31 14.44 2.45
CA GLY A 86 -4.32 15.29 1.77
C GLY A 86 -2.92 14.66 1.69
N LEU A 87 -2.83 13.33 1.67
CA LEU A 87 -1.59 12.55 1.68
C LEU A 87 -1.27 11.90 0.33
N GLU A 88 -2.11 12.10 -0.69
CA GLU A 88 -2.00 11.43 -1.99
C GLU A 88 -0.67 11.71 -2.72
N SER A 89 -0.04 12.85 -2.47
CA SER A 89 1.27 13.20 -3.05
C SER A 89 2.43 12.39 -2.46
N LEU A 90 2.21 11.74 -1.31
CA LEU A 90 3.19 10.93 -0.60
C LEU A 90 2.96 9.43 -0.79
N ILE A 91 1.87 8.99 -1.42
CA ILE A 91 1.56 7.57 -1.60
C ILE A 91 1.50 7.23 -3.08
N THR A 92 2.40 6.35 -3.51
CA THR A 92 2.44 5.77 -4.85
C THR A 92 1.86 4.35 -4.80
N PRO A 93 0.60 4.13 -5.21
CA PRO A 93 0.04 2.78 -5.34
C PRO A 93 0.60 2.07 -6.58
N VAL A 94 1.00 0.81 -6.42
CA VAL A 94 1.55 -0.02 -7.50
C VAL A 94 0.83 -1.36 -7.52
N GLN A 95 0.05 -1.61 -8.58
CA GLN A 95 -0.66 -2.87 -8.75
C GLN A 95 0.20 -3.89 -9.49
N VAL A 96 0.65 -4.94 -8.80
CA VAL A 96 1.50 -5.99 -9.36
C VAL A 96 1.35 -7.32 -8.61
N ASP A 97 1.72 -8.43 -9.25
CA ASP A 97 2.01 -9.68 -8.54
C ASP A 97 3.42 -9.64 -7.94
N LEU A 98 3.52 -9.75 -6.61
CA LEU A 98 4.79 -9.79 -5.88
C LEU A 98 5.63 -11.03 -6.19
N GLY A 99 5.03 -12.11 -6.68
CA GLY A 99 5.75 -13.30 -7.14
C GLY A 99 6.70 -12.99 -8.28
N GLN A 100 6.29 -12.09 -9.19
CA GLN A 100 7.06 -11.68 -10.38
C GLN A 100 7.72 -10.31 -10.24
N TRP A 101 7.21 -9.44 -9.37
CA TRP A 101 7.68 -8.07 -9.25
C TRP A 101 8.97 -7.92 -8.45
N ARG A 102 9.78 -6.93 -8.82
CA ARG A 102 10.96 -6.49 -8.08
C ARG A 102 10.94 -4.96 -7.97
N PRO A 103 11.31 -4.40 -6.81
CA PRO A 103 11.48 -2.95 -6.69
C PRO A 103 12.62 -2.49 -7.59
N GLU A 104 12.47 -1.28 -8.16
CA GLU A 104 13.59 -0.60 -8.79
C GLU A 104 14.68 -0.36 -7.74
N THR A 105 15.93 -0.66 -8.09
CA THR A 105 17.06 -0.32 -7.22
C THR A 105 17.16 1.20 -7.17
N PRO A 106 17.22 1.82 -5.97
CA PRO A 106 17.56 3.23 -5.88
C PRO A 106 18.92 3.46 -6.56
N GLY A 107 18.98 4.43 -7.48
CA GLY A 107 20.23 4.86 -8.10
C GLY A 107 21.18 5.55 -7.14
#